data_AF-A0A151K1H9-F1
#
_entry.id   AF-A0A151K1H9-F1
#
_cell.length_a   1.000
_cell.length_b   1.000
_cell.length_c   1.000
_cell.angle_alpha   90.00
_cell.angle_beta   90.00
_cell.angle_gamma   90.00
#
_symmetry.space_group_name_H-M   'P 1'
#
loop_
_entity.id
_entity.type
_entity.pdbx_description
1 polymer ?
#
loop_
_entity_poly.entity_id
_entity_poly.type
_entity_poly.pdbx_seq_one_letter_code
_entity_poly.pdbx_strand_id
1 'polypeptide(L)'
;NCLNCGHNYKRASSICSINVNVILKNGLNSIQEALNDTVNMKNTIDCSVCKTPTSRVISYGPHLIFDTSVLSDVNYMKTLNISQCQYILDSVAKNIAIRDKNYSLAGIISYIRHGSGYNDGHYVAYTYTGLNWYKYDDMAYKRTIVTTKEEILPHVLIYVKC
;
A
#
# COMPACT_ATOMS: atom_id res chain seq x y z
N ASN A 1 22.60 -0.28 11.73
CA ASN A 1 24.01 -0.27 12.13
C ASN A 1 24.07 -0.96 13.47
N CYS A 2 24.75 -2.10 13.57
CA CYS A 2 24.85 -2.82 14.84
C CYS A 2 25.89 -2.13 15.74
N LEU A 3 25.46 -1.62 16.89
CA LEU A 3 26.36 -0.94 17.83
C LEU A 3 27.38 -1.90 18.48
N ASN A 4 27.10 -3.20 18.51
CA ASN A 4 27.97 -4.21 19.12
C ASN A 4 29.15 -4.61 18.22
N CYS A 5 28.91 -4.89 16.94
CA CYS A 5 29.94 -5.38 16.01
C CYS A 5 30.29 -4.40 14.89
N GLY A 6 29.67 -3.21 14.84
CA GLY A 6 29.87 -2.21 13.79
C GLY A 6 29.30 -2.59 12.42
N HIS A 7 28.69 -3.77 12.27
CA HIS A 7 28.16 -4.22 10.99
C HIS A 7 27.03 -3.29 10.50
N ASN A 8 27.19 -2.77 9.29
CA ASN A 8 26.24 -1.86 8.66
C ASN A 8 25.68 -2.48 7.38
N TYR A 9 24.42 -2.88 7.43
CA TYR A 9 23.68 -3.35 6.27
C TYR A 9 22.68 -2.28 5.83
N LYS A 10 22.71 -1.94 4.54
CA LYS A 10 21.75 -1.03 3.89
C LYS A 10 21.08 -1.76 2.74
N ARG A 11 19.76 -1.59 2.62
CA ARG A 11 18.97 -2.10 1.51
C ARG A 11 18.01 -1.02 1.04
N ALA A 12 17.97 -0.79 -0.26
CA ALA A 12 16.96 0.01 -0.92
C ALA A 12 15.78 -0.88 -1.33
N SER A 13 14.57 -0.32 -1.32
CA SER A 13 13.35 -0.95 -1.82
C SER A 13 12.51 0.12 -2.50
N SER A 14 11.94 -0.20 -3.65
CA SER A 14 10.94 0.63 -4.32
C SER A 14 9.57 0.53 -3.66
N ILE A 15 9.30 -0.59 -2.99
CA ILE A 15 8.03 -0.88 -2.31
C ILE A 15 8.20 -0.65 -0.82
N CYS A 16 7.26 0.09 -0.23
CA CYS A 16 7.10 0.22 1.20
C CYS A 16 6.20 -0.90 1.71
N SER A 17 6.64 -1.62 2.74
CA SER A 17 5.77 -2.59 3.40
C SER A 17 4.77 -1.87 4.30
N ILE A 18 3.55 -2.40 4.36
CA ILE A 18 2.51 -2.03 5.33
C ILE A 18 1.83 -3.28 5.86
N ASN A 19 1.16 -3.17 7.01
CA ASN A 19 0.43 -4.30 7.59
C ASN A 19 -0.94 -4.40 6.92
N VAL A 20 -1.00 -5.19 5.87
CA VAL A 20 -2.21 -5.46 5.09
C VAL A 20 -3.36 -6.03 5.92
N ASN A 21 -3.09 -6.67 7.06
CA ASN A 21 -4.14 -7.20 7.93
C ASN A 21 -4.95 -6.09 8.59
N VAL A 22 -4.32 -4.96 8.88
CA VAL A 22 -5.03 -3.77 9.38
C VAL A 22 -5.99 -3.27 8.31
N ILE A 23 -5.57 -3.24 7.04
CA ILE A 23 -6.41 -2.81 5.91
C ILE A 23 -7.55 -3.81 5.65
N LEU A 24 -7.28 -5.11 5.69
CA LEU A 24 -8.31 -6.14 5.51
C LEU A 24 -9.41 -6.07 6.57
N LYS A 25 -9.06 -5.70 7.81
CA LYS A 25 -10.03 -5.61 8.92
C LYS A 25 -10.76 -4.27 8.98
N ASN A 26 -10.03 -3.17 8.74
CA ASN A 26 -10.52 -1.82 9.05
C ASN A 26 -10.83 -0.99 7.80
N GLY A 27 -10.40 -1.43 6.61
CA GLY A 27 -10.57 -0.73 5.35
C GLY A 27 -9.36 0.10 4.92
N LEU A 28 -9.46 0.71 3.73
CA LEU A 28 -8.39 1.51 3.11
C LEU A 28 -8.19 2.90 3.76
N ASN A 29 -9.09 3.31 4.65
CA ASN A 29 -8.93 4.52 5.44
C ASN A 29 -7.91 4.31 6.57
N SER A 30 -7.65 3.05 6.95
CA SER A 30 -6.67 2.65 7.96
C SER A 30 -5.24 2.46 7.41
N ILE A 31 -4.89 3.02 6.25
CA ILE A 31 -3.52 2.93 5.73
C ILE A 31 -2.49 3.55 6.68
N GLN A 32 -2.83 4.68 7.32
CA GLN A 32 -1.96 5.30 8.33
C GLN A 32 -1.70 4.36 9.52
N GLU A 33 -2.75 3.67 9.98
CA GLU A 33 -2.68 2.70 11.06
C GLU A 33 -1.81 1.50 10.65
N ALA A 34 -2.03 0.94 9.45
CA ALA A 34 -1.25 -0.16 8.89
C ALA A 34 0.25 0.17 8.75
N LEU A 35 0.55 1.42 8.41
CA LEU A 35 1.91 1.94 8.30
C LEU A 35 2.56 2.09 9.68
N ASN A 36 1.85 2.70 10.64
CA ASN A 36 2.33 2.87 12.01
C ASN A 36 2.62 1.50 12.66
N ASP A 37 1.71 0.55 12.49
CA ASP A 37 1.86 -0.81 12.99
C ASP A 37 3.12 -1.49 12.41
N THR A 38 3.36 -1.34 11.10
CA THR A 38 4.56 -1.89 10.45
C THR A 38 5.85 -1.27 10.98
N VAL A 39 5.85 0.05 11.20
CA VAL A 39 7.01 0.76 11.75
C VAL A 39 7.29 0.25 13.17
N ASN A 40 6.27 0.08 13.99
CA ASN A 40 6.41 -0.41 15.36
C ASN A 40 6.94 -1.85 15.40
N MET A 41 6.42 -2.75 14.56
CA MET A 41 6.86 -4.15 14.51
C MET A 41 8.30 -4.34 14.01
N LYS A 42 8.79 -3.46 13.11
CA LYS A 42 10.10 -3.63 12.44
C LYS A 42 11.25 -2.85 13.07
N ASN A 43 11.04 -2.23 14.23
CA ASN A 43 12.06 -1.39 14.85
C ASN A 43 13.22 -2.20 15.46
N THR A 44 13.01 -3.46 15.83
CA THR A 44 14.05 -4.33 16.40
C THR A 44 14.32 -5.50 15.46
N ILE A 45 15.58 -5.68 15.06
CA ILE A 45 16.04 -6.81 14.25
C ILE A 45 17.30 -7.41 14.87
N ASP A 46 17.54 -8.71 14.68
CA ASP A 46 18.81 -9.29 15.08
C ASP A 46 19.89 -8.99 14.05
N CYS A 47 21.09 -8.61 14.52
CA CYS A 47 22.24 -8.47 13.64
C CYS A 47 22.52 -9.81 12.94
N SER A 48 22.61 -9.81 11.61
CA SER A 48 22.90 -11.03 10.82
C SER A 48 24.21 -11.71 11.23
N VAL A 49 25.18 -10.93 11.73
CA VAL A 49 26.52 -11.38 12.14
C VAL A 49 26.55 -11.81 13.61
N CYS A 50 26.35 -10.88 14.55
CA CYS A 50 26.54 -11.15 15.98
C CYS A 50 25.26 -11.53 16.74
N LYS A 51 24.11 -11.61 16.03
CA LYS A 51 22.78 -11.96 16.57
C LYS A 51 22.26 -11.07 17.70
N THR A 52 22.95 -9.98 18.01
CA THR A 52 22.49 -9.00 19.00
C THR A 52 21.34 -8.17 18.41
N PRO A 53 20.26 -7.94 19.18
CA PRO A 53 19.18 -7.05 18.77
C PRO A 53 19.72 -5.64 18.46
N THR A 54 19.26 -5.06 17.36
CA THR A 54 19.64 -3.72 16.91
C THR A 54 18.46 -2.99 16.30
N SER A 55 18.47 -1.66 16.39
CA SER A 55 17.41 -0.85 15.82
C SER A 55 17.60 -0.65 14.32
N ARG A 56 16.49 -0.77 13.57
CA ARG A 56 16.46 -0.45 12.15
C ARG A 56 16.11 1.02 11.96
N VAL A 57 16.92 1.72 11.16
CA VAL A 57 16.57 3.07 10.69
C VAL A 57 16.02 2.95 9.27
N ILE A 58 14.81 3.46 9.06
CA ILE A 58 14.16 3.53 7.74
C ILE A 58 14.13 4.99 7.30
N SER A 59 14.59 5.24 6.07
CA SER A 59 14.46 6.53 5.40
C SER A 59 13.49 6.37 4.23
N TYR A 60 12.53 7.29 4.14
CA TYR A 60 11.51 7.30 3.12
C TYR A 60 11.82 8.35 2.06
N GLY A 61 11.71 7.93 0.80
CA GLY A 61 11.90 8.77 -0.38
C GLY A 61 10.69 9.67 -0.69
N PRO A 62 10.72 10.40 -1.82
CA PRO A 62 9.63 11.29 -2.22
C PRO A 62 8.36 10.56 -2.66
N HIS A 63 8.45 9.27 -2.98
CA HIS A 63 7.32 8.42 -3.36
C HIS A 63 7.23 7.23 -2.41
N LEU A 64 6.00 6.89 -2.02
CA LEU A 64 5.68 5.67 -1.30
C LEU A 64 4.80 4.82 -2.20
N ILE A 65 5.23 3.59 -2.45
CA ILE A 65 4.51 2.61 -3.24
C ILE A 65 4.15 1.46 -2.32
N PHE A 66 2.86 1.19 -2.14
CA PHE A 66 2.37 0.07 -1.35
C PHE A 66 1.84 -1.00 -2.28
N ASP A 67 2.34 -2.23 -2.16
CA ASP A 67 1.74 -3.40 -2.80
C ASP A 67 0.62 -3.92 -1.90
N THR A 68 -0.59 -3.88 -2.43
CA THR A 68 -1.83 -4.32 -1.77
C THR A 68 -2.52 -5.43 -2.55
N SER A 69 -1.81 -6.12 -3.46
CA SER A 69 -2.37 -7.22 -4.26
C SER A 69 -3.00 -8.34 -3.44
N VAL A 70 -2.51 -8.56 -2.22
CA VAL A 70 -3.06 -9.51 -1.24
C VAL A 70 -4.51 -9.22 -0.83
N LEU A 71 -5.00 -7.98 -1.00
CA LEU A 71 -6.41 -7.64 -0.76
C LEU A 71 -7.36 -8.38 -1.71
N SER A 72 -6.82 -8.94 -2.79
CA SER A 72 -7.54 -9.75 -3.76
C SER A 72 -7.34 -11.26 -3.55
N ASP A 73 -6.47 -11.67 -2.63
CA ASP A 73 -6.15 -13.08 -2.39
C ASP A 73 -7.17 -13.73 -1.45
N VAL A 74 -8.09 -14.50 -2.05
CA VAL A 74 -9.15 -15.22 -1.35
C VAL A 74 -8.59 -16.26 -0.38
N ASN A 75 -7.47 -16.90 -0.69
CA ASN A 75 -6.88 -17.89 0.19
C ASN A 75 -6.29 -17.21 1.43
N TYR A 76 -5.59 -16.09 1.25
CA TYR A 76 -5.09 -15.30 2.37
C TYR A 76 -6.23 -14.82 3.27
N MET A 77 -7.29 -14.26 2.71
CA MET A 77 -8.46 -13.81 3.47
C MET A 77 -9.12 -14.94 4.27
N LYS A 78 -9.23 -16.15 3.68
CA LYS A 78 -9.73 -17.34 4.39
C LYS A 78 -8.88 -17.70 5.61
N THR A 79 -7.54 -17.56 5.55
CA THR A 79 -6.69 -17.82 6.72
C THR A 79 -6.97 -16.88 7.90
N LEU A 80 -7.54 -15.71 7.62
CA LEU A 80 -7.88 -14.69 8.61
C LEU A 80 -9.36 -14.73 9.03
N ASN A 81 -10.17 -15.64 8.46
CA ASN A 81 -11.63 -15.66 8.60
C ASN A 81 -12.30 -14.32 8.20
N ILE A 82 -11.76 -13.67 7.17
CA ILE A 82 -12.29 -12.41 6.62
C ILE A 82 -13.01 -12.72 5.30
N SER A 83 -14.22 -12.20 5.15
CA SER A 83 -14.93 -12.24 3.86
C SER A 83 -14.33 -11.23 2.90
N GLN A 84 -14.49 -11.45 1.59
CA GLN A 84 -13.98 -10.53 0.59
C GLN A 84 -14.52 -9.12 0.81
N CYS A 85 -13.61 -8.16 1.01
CA CYS A 85 -13.95 -6.76 1.16
C CYS A 85 -14.27 -6.13 -0.19
N GLN A 86 -15.31 -5.31 -0.24
CA GLN A 86 -15.54 -4.36 -1.32
C GLN A 86 -14.93 -3.02 -0.92
N TYR A 87 -14.10 -2.46 -1.79
CA TYR A 87 -13.50 -1.16 -1.59
C TYR A 87 -14.04 -0.17 -2.60
N ILE A 88 -14.11 1.10 -2.23
CA ILE A 88 -14.50 2.19 -3.12
C ILE A 88 -13.43 3.28 -3.09
N LEU A 89 -13.35 4.11 -4.14
CA LEU A 89 -12.39 5.21 -4.21
C LEU A 89 -12.44 6.13 -2.97
N ASP A 90 -13.62 6.36 -2.40
CA ASP A 90 -13.74 7.20 -1.22
C ASP A 90 -13.16 6.60 0.06
N SER A 91 -13.04 5.27 0.15
CA SER A 91 -12.52 4.66 1.38
C SER A 91 -11.01 4.79 1.50
N VAL A 92 -10.29 5.21 0.46
CA VAL A 92 -8.83 5.34 0.49
C VAL A 92 -8.40 6.60 1.24
N ALA A 93 -7.47 6.45 2.19
CA ALA A 93 -6.88 7.60 2.88
C ALA A 93 -6.17 8.53 1.87
N LYS A 94 -6.59 9.79 1.76
CA LYS A 94 -6.00 10.73 0.80
C LYS A 94 -4.69 11.34 1.27
N ASN A 95 -4.46 11.37 2.57
CA ASN A 95 -3.24 11.89 3.17
C ASN A 95 -2.75 10.93 4.26
N ILE A 96 -1.44 10.77 4.33
CA ILE A 96 -0.75 10.01 5.38
C ILE A 96 0.51 10.77 5.80
N ALA A 97 0.99 10.49 7.00
CA ALA A 97 2.18 11.07 7.57
C ALA A 97 3.14 9.97 8.01
N ILE A 98 4.43 10.20 7.78
CA ILE A 98 5.51 9.41 8.36
C ILE A 98 6.46 10.37 9.05
N ARG A 99 6.45 10.35 10.39
CA ARG A 99 7.20 11.30 11.22
C ARG A 99 6.77 12.74 10.88
N ASP A 100 7.72 13.56 10.42
CA ASP A 100 7.60 14.96 10.04
C ASP A 100 7.26 15.16 8.55
N LYS A 101 7.05 14.08 7.79
CA LYS A 101 6.79 14.14 6.35
C LYS A 101 5.34 13.76 6.04
N ASN A 102 4.64 14.63 5.33
CA ASN A 102 3.30 14.37 4.82
C ASN A 102 3.36 13.85 3.38
N TYR A 103 2.43 12.97 3.04
CA TYR A 103 2.27 12.44 1.70
C TYR A 103 0.79 12.43 1.31
N SER A 104 0.50 12.78 0.06
CA SER A 104 -0.85 12.75 -0.51
C SER A 104 -0.96 11.64 -1.55
N LEU A 105 -2.14 11.05 -1.64
CA LEU A 105 -2.47 9.99 -2.58
C LEU A 105 -2.37 10.53 -4.02
N ALA A 106 -1.46 9.98 -4.81
CA ALA A 106 -1.26 10.34 -6.21
C ALA A 106 -2.09 9.44 -7.14
N GLY A 107 -2.17 8.15 -6.80
CA GLY A 107 -2.93 7.22 -7.62
C GLY A 107 -3.03 5.81 -7.05
N ILE A 108 -3.85 5.02 -7.72
CA ILE A 108 -4.21 3.65 -7.40
C ILE A 108 -4.10 2.85 -8.69
N ILE A 109 -3.41 1.70 -8.64
CA ILE A 109 -3.52 0.68 -9.68
C ILE A 109 -4.50 -0.37 -9.17
N SER A 110 -5.60 -0.56 -9.90
CA SER A 110 -6.68 -1.47 -9.52
C SER A 110 -6.80 -2.59 -10.54
N TYR A 111 -7.05 -3.80 -10.05
CA TYR A 111 -7.33 -4.95 -10.89
C TYR A 111 -8.84 -5.08 -11.14
N ILE A 112 -9.26 -5.20 -12.39
CA ILE A 112 -10.62 -5.52 -12.79
C ILE A 112 -10.64 -7.00 -13.19
N ARG A 113 -11.54 -7.78 -12.58
CA ARG A 113 -11.75 -9.20 -12.92
C ARG A 113 -12.90 -9.31 -13.92
N HIS A 114 -12.69 -10.03 -15.03
CA HIS A 114 -13.71 -10.27 -16.05
C HIS A 114 -14.39 -11.65 -15.94
N GLY A 115 -13.86 -12.55 -15.10
CA GLY A 115 -14.43 -13.87 -14.86
C GLY A 115 -14.08 -14.45 -13.48
N SER A 116 -14.40 -15.73 -13.29
CA SER A 116 -14.12 -16.47 -12.05
C SER A 116 -12.67 -16.96 -11.92
N GLY A 117 -11.89 -16.91 -13.01
CA GLY A 117 -10.47 -17.27 -13.03
C GLY A 117 -9.55 -16.08 -12.75
N TYR A 118 -8.47 -16.29 -11.99
CA TYR A 118 -7.52 -15.23 -11.62
C TYR A 118 -6.75 -14.63 -12.81
N ASN A 119 -6.68 -15.35 -13.94
CA ASN A 119 -5.91 -14.97 -15.13
C ASN A 119 -6.70 -14.16 -16.17
N ASP A 120 -7.98 -13.85 -15.89
CA ASP A 120 -8.86 -13.14 -16.83
C ASP A 120 -9.29 -11.79 -16.23
N GLY A 121 -8.41 -10.82 -16.38
CA GLY A 121 -8.62 -9.47 -15.87
C GLY A 121 -7.63 -8.47 -16.45
N HIS A 122 -7.82 -7.21 -16.09
CA HIS A 122 -7.08 -6.08 -16.65
C HIS A 122 -6.80 -5.04 -15.54
N TYR A 123 -5.75 -4.24 -15.70
CA TYR A 123 -5.35 -3.23 -14.72
C TYR A 123 -5.67 -1.81 -15.18
N VAL A 124 -6.48 -1.11 -14.38
CA VAL A 124 -6.77 0.31 -14.58
C VAL A 124 -6.04 1.16 -13.56
N ALA A 125 -5.78 2.42 -13.92
CA ALA A 125 -5.23 3.40 -12.99
C ALA A 125 -6.26 4.45 -12.62
N TYR A 126 -6.34 4.79 -11.34
CA TYR A 126 -7.12 5.91 -10.83
C TYR A 126 -6.20 6.98 -10.27
N THR A 127 -6.45 8.25 -10.61
CA THR A 127 -5.70 9.38 -10.04
C THR A 127 -6.66 10.38 -9.40
N TYR A 128 -6.26 10.94 -8.27
CA TYR A 128 -7.04 11.98 -7.58
C TYR A 128 -6.35 13.34 -7.73
N THR A 129 -7.11 14.34 -8.15
CA THR A 129 -6.61 15.71 -8.39
C THR A 129 -6.98 16.70 -7.28
N GLY A 130 -7.43 16.21 -6.12
CA GLY A 130 -8.02 17.04 -5.06
C GLY A 130 -9.50 17.39 -5.30
N LEU A 131 -9.95 17.40 -6.55
CA LEU A 131 -11.36 17.68 -6.90
C LEU A 131 -12.06 16.45 -7.47
N ASN A 132 -11.44 15.81 -8.47
CA ASN A 132 -12.04 14.73 -9.22
C ASN A 132 -11.14 13.50 -9.24
N TRP A 133 -11.79 12.34 -9.33
CA TRP A 133 -11.16 11.08 -9.69
C TRP A 133 -11.17 10.89 -11.20
N TYR A 134 -10.05 10.44 -11.74
CA TYR A 134 -9.91 10.10 -13.15
C TYR A 134 -9.47 8.66 -13.29
N LYS A 135 -10.15 7.91 -14.16
CA LYS A 135 -9.79 6.55 -14.57
C LYS A 135 -9.02 6.59 -15.89
N TYR A 136 -7.95 5.81 -15.95
CA TYR A 136 -7.15 5.52 -17.13
C TYR A 136 -7.23 4.01 -17.39
N ASP A 137 -7.63 3.64 -18.60
CA ASP A 137 -7.99 2.27 -19.00
C ASP A 137 -7.34 1.97 -20.35
N ASP A 138 -6.20 1.26 -20.32
CA ASP A 138 -5.35 0.94 -21.47
C ASP A 138 -5.13 2.12 -22.43
N MET A 139 -5.50 1.91 -23.70
CA MET A 139 -5.33 2.80 -24.84
C MET A 139 -6.55 3.71 -25.04
N ALA A 140 -7.45 3.79 -24.05
CA ALA A 140 -8.58 4.70 -24.13
C ALA A 140 -8.07 6.13 -24.38
N TYR A 141 -8.58 6.75 -25.45
CA TYR A 141 -8.07 8.03 -25.94
C TYR A 141 -8.14 9.18 -24.91
N LYS A 142 -9.06 9.08 -23.95
CA LYS A 142 -9.22 10.06 -22.87
C LYS A 142 -9.43 9.35 -21.54
N ARG A 143 -8.88 9.95 -20.48
CA ARG A 143 -9.28 9.65 -19.11
C ARG A 143 -10.76 9.96 -18.91
N THR A 144 -11.44 9.17 -18.09
CA THR A 144 -12.85 9.39 -17.72
C THR A 144 -12.92 9.90 -16.29
N ILE A 145 -13.86 10.80 -16.00
CA ILE A 145 -14.17 11.20 -14.63
C ILE A 145 -15.01 10.08 -14.01
N VAL A 146 -14.65 9.65 -12.81
CA VAL A 146 -15.39 8.62 -12.06
C VAL A 146 -15.86 9.17 -10.72
N THR A 147 -16.87 8.53 -10.15
CA THR A 147 -17.45 8.95 -8.88
C THR A 147 -16.63 8.38 -7.71
N THR A 148 -16.75 8.99 -6.54
CA THR A 148 -16.10 8.49 -5.32
C THR A 148 -16.62 7.12 -4.87
N LYS A 149 -17.76 6.67 -5.39
CA LYS A 149 -18.39 5.37 -5.11
C LYS A 149 -17.94 4.24 -6.03
N GLU A 150 -17.06 4.53 -7.01
CA GLU A 150 -16.51 3.50 -7.91
C GLU A 150 -15.84 2.40 -7.10
N GLU A 151 -16.24 1.15 -7.34
CA GLU A 151 -15.64 -0.02 -6.72
C GLU A 151 -14.22 -0.24 -7.26
N ILE A 152 -13.32 -0.62 -6.36
CA ILE A 152 -11.92 -0.86 -6.68
C ILE A 152 -11.42 -2.14 -6.00
N LEU A 153 -10.40 -2.73 -6.62
CA LEU A 153 -9.59 -3.80 -6.06
C LEU A 153 -8.12 -3.37 -6.15
N PRO A 154 -7.66 -2.54 -5.19
CA PRO A 154 -6.38 -1.87 -5.31
C PRO A 154 -5.24 -2.88 -5.12
N HIS A 155 -4.39 -3.00 -6.13
CA HIS A 155 -3.17 -3.79 -6.06
C HIS A 155 -1.95 -2.93 -5.76
N VAL A 156 -1.98 -1.65 -6.14
CA VAL A 156 -0.91 -0.70 -5.80
C VAL A 156 -1.52 0.63 -5.36
N LEU A 157 -0.99 1.19 -4.28
CA LEU A 157 -1.29 2.55 -3.83
C LEU A 157 -0.02 3.40 -3.90
N ILE A 158 -0.13 4.61 -4.44
CA ILE A 158 1.00 5.51 -4.65
C ILE A 158 0.74 6.82 -3.92
N TYR A 159 1.65 7.19 -3.03
CA TYR A 159 1.64 8.48 -2.33
C TYR A 159 2.89 9.29 -2.68
N VAL A 160 2.72 10.60 -2.81
CA VAL A 160 3.78 11.56 -3.11
C VAL A 160 3.98 12.50 -1.94
N LYS A 161 5.23 12.84 -1.63
CA LYS A 161 5.56 13.76 -0.55
C LYS A 161 5.04 15.17 -0.88
N CYS A 162 4.40 15.81 0.10
CA CYS A 162 3.93 17.20 0.03
C CYS A 162 4.91 18.18 0.68
#